data_AF-A0A916CUQ2-F1
#
_entry.id   AF-A0A916CUQ2-F1
#
_cell.length_a   1.000
_cell.length_b   1.000
_cell.length_c   1.000
_cell.angle_alpha   90.00
_cell.angle_beta   90.00
_cell.angle_gamma   90.00
#
_symmetry.space_group_name_H-M   'P 1'
#
loop_
_entity.id
_entity.type
_entity.pdbx_description
1 polymer ?
#
loop_
_entity_poly.entity_id
_entity_poly.type
_entity_poly.pdbx_seq_one_letter_code
_entity_poly.pdbx_strand_id
1 'polypeptide(L)'
;MTRLLSILLLLLILPACRPPDPIAGAAAVAVSPAGGRMAAAGQLAGDWKAGAVQFDAAINHAIDMLDSARNGTVMLQTGQVAKSTDATLFAGAVLDAMQMCDAKLPKDDNSVLMWYRVGNLAFRAAEEAHTANRLPEAMSLVLAGPTHWQNEGYWSEHPNHDGLASIILAKSGRRAEAIARLQNHAILHGLAEEVYEMLQRGQ
;
A
#
# COMPACT_ATOMS: atom_id res chain seq x y z
N MET A 1 15.91 -67.84 -19.17
CA MET A 1 14.53 -67.41 -18.88
C MET A 1 14.60 -66.13 -18.07
N THR A 2 14.16 -65.06 -18.71
CA THR A 2 14.30 -63.63 -18.40
C THR A 2 13.41 -63.20 -17.25
N ARG A 3 14.02 -62.95 -16.09
CA ARG A 3 13.44 -62.18 -14.98
C ARG A 3 14.46 -61.09 -14.62
N LEU A 4 13.99 -59.96 -14.11
CA LEU A 4 14.74 -58.73 -13.78
C LEU A 4 14.94 -57.73 -14.94
N LEU A 5 13.86 -57.06 -15.34
CA LEU A 5 13.95 -55.68 -15.87
C LEU A 5 12.60 -54.96 -15.71
N SER A 6 12.07 -54.89 -14.49
CA SER A 6 10.79 -54.20 -14.21
C SER A 6 10.76 -53.45 -12.88
N ILE A 7 11.94 -53.10 -12.36
CA ILE A 7 12.07 -52.34 -11.11
C ILE A 7 12.62 -50.97 -11.45
N LEU A 8 11.94 -49.94 -10.96
CA LEU A 8 12.43 -48.56 -10.81
C LEU A 8 12.41 -47.65 -12.05
N LEU A 9 11.25 -47.51 -12.67
CA LEU A 9 10.85 -46.21 -13.24
C LEU A 9 9.67 -45.65 -12.43
N LEU A 10 9.84 -45.60 -11.10
CA LEU A 10 9.04 -44.73 -10.25
C LEU A 10 9.54 -43.32 -10.54
N LEU A 11 8.88 -42.66 -11.50
CA LEU A 11 9.09 -41.26 -11.81
C LEU A 11 9.07 -40.47 -10.50
N LEU A 12 10.23 -39.90 -10.17
CA LEU A 12 10.40 -38.79 -9.25
C LEU A 12 9.61 -37.60 -9.82
N ILE A 13 8.29 -37.62 -9.63
CA ILE A 13 7.47 -36.41 -9.66
C ILE A 13 7.75 -35.72 -8.32
N LEU A 14 8.96 -35.20 -8.16
CA LEU A 14 9.20 -34.19 -7.15
C LEU A 14 8.31 -33.02 -7.56
N PRO A 15 7.30 -32.62 -6.75
CA PRO A 15 6.61 -31.38 -7.03
C PRO A 15 7.71 -30.33 -7.11
N ALA A 16 7.86 -29.69 -8.27
CA ALA A 16 8.79 -28.59 -8.43
C ALA A 16 8.35 -27.52 -7.42
N CYS A 17 9.00 -27.50 -6.26
CA CYS A 17 8.77 -26.50 -5.23
C CYS A 17 9.13 -25.18 -5.86
N ARG A 18 8.12 -24.43 -6.32
CA ARG A 18 8.33 -23.05 -6.72
C ARG A 18 8.92 -22.33 -5.50
N PRO A 19 9.94 -21.49 -5.70
CA PRO A 19 10.41 -20.65 -4.61
C PRO A 19 9.21 -19.88 -4.05
N PRO A 20 9.12 -19.74 -2.72
CA PRO A 20 8.01 -19.02 -2.12
C PRO A 20 7.96 -17.60 -2.68
N ASP A 21 6.75 -17.13 -3.01
CA ASP A 21 6.55 -15.75 -3.47
C ASP A 21 6.93 -14.78 -2.34
N PRO A 22 7.99 -13.97 -2.50
CA PRO A 22 8.45 -13.08 -1.45
C PRO A 22 7.40 -12.02 -1.07
N ILE A 23 6.54 -11.59 -2.00
CA ILE A 23 5.47 -10.62 -1.74
C ILE A 23 4.40 -11.26 -0.86
N ALA A 24 3.95 -12.47 -1.19
CA ALA A 24 3.01 -13.23 -0.36
C ALA A 24 3.60 -13.53 1.03
N GLY A 25 4.90 -13.81 1.11
CA GLY A 25 5.61 -13.98 2.38
C GLY A 25 5.57 -12.71 3.24
N ALA A 26 5.87 -11.54 2.66
CA ALA A 26 5.77 -10.28 3.36
C ALA A 26 4.34 -9.92 3.78
N ALA A 27 3.34 -10.23 2.95
CA ALA A 27 1.93 -10.07 3.29
C ALA A 27 1.53 -10.94 4.50
N ALA A 28 1.98 -12.21 4.52
CA ALA A 28 1.78 -13.09 5.67
C ALA A 28 2.47 -12.56 6.94
N VAL A 29 3.67 -11.97 6.82
CA VAL A 29 4.36 -11.32 7.94
C VAL A 29 3.59 -10.10 8.44
N ALA A 30 3.03 -9.28 7.54
CA ALA A 30 2.32 -8.05 7.88
C ALA A 30 1.11 -8.31 8.78
N VAL A 31 0.40 -9.41 8.54
CA VAL A 31 -0.80 -9.81 9.30
C VAL A 31 -0.48 -10.68 10.52
N SER A 32 0.75 -11.19 10.62
CA SER A 32 1.13 -12.05 11.73
C SER A 32 1.21 -11.25 13.04
N PRO A 33 0.74 -11.81 14.17
CA PRO A 33 0.84 -11.13 15.48
C PRO A 33 2.28 -10.83 15.91
N ALA A 34 3.26 -11.60 15.41
CA ALA A 34 4.67 -11.45 15.75
C ALA A 34 5.44 -10.49 14.83
N GLY A 35 5.00 -10.31 13.58
CA GLY A 35 5.71 -9.50 12.58
C GLY A 35 5.16 -8.08 12.48
N GLY A 36 3.89 -7.96 12.11
CA GLY A 36 3.25 -6.67 11.87
C GLY A 36 3.83 -5.88 10.68
N ARG A 37 3.29 -4.68 10.47
CA ARG A 37 3.64 -3.76 9.36
C ARG A 37 5.14 -3.51 9.22
N MET A 38 5.84 -3.22 10.32
CA MET A 38 7.26 -2.85 10.29
C MET A 38 8.18 -4.02 9.91
N ALA A 39 7.91 -5.23 10.40
CA ALA A 39 8.72 -6.40 10.02
C ALA A 39 8.53 -6.75 8.54
N ALA A 40 7.28 -6.68 8.04
CA ALA A 40 7.00 -6.87 6.63
C ALA A 40 7.68 -5.80 5.75
N ALA A 41 7.71 -4.54 6.21
CA ALA A 41 8.42 -3.48 5.53
C ALA A 41 9.94 -3.76 5.44
N GLY A 42 10.53 -4.21 6.54
CA GLY A 42 11.94 -4.62 6.59
C GLY A 42 12.25 -5.78 5.64
N GLN A 43 11.35 -6.77 5.56
CA GLN A 43 11.45 -7.88 4.61
C GLN A 43 11.38 -7.38 3.16
N LEU A 44 10.35 -6.60 2.79
CA LEU A 44 10.20 -6.05 1.44
C LEU A 44 11.40 -5.20 1.02
N ALA A 45 11.91 -4.37 1.93
CA ALA A 45 13.09 -3.55 1.66
C ALA A 45 14.35 -4.41 1.45
N GLY A 46 14.49 -5.52 2.19
CA GLY A 46 15.55 -6.50 2.00
C GLY A 46 15.44 -7.22 0.65
N ASP A 47 14.26 -7.74 0.34
CA ASP A 47 13.97 -8.48 -0.89
C ASP A 47 14.12 -7.60 -2.13
N TRP A 48 13.75 -6.33 -2.06
CA TRP A 48 13.98 -5.36 -3.14
C TRP A 48 15.48 -5.11 -3.37
N LYS A 49 16.26 -4.91 -2.30
CA LYS A 49 17.73 -4.73 -2.41
C LYS A 49 18.42 -5.96 -2.97
N ALA A 50 17.87 -7.16 -2.72
CA ALA A 50 18.34 -8.41 -3.28
C ALA A 50 17.87 -8.65 -4.74
N GLY A 51 17.00 -7.79 -5.29
CA GLY A 51 16.41 -7.95 -6.61
C GLY A 51 15.34 -9.05 -6.69
N ALA A 52 14.89 -9.58 -5.54
CA ALA A 52 13.86 -10.61 -5.45
C ALA A 52 12.44 -10.05 -5.61
N VAL A 53 12.23 -8.78 -5.27
CA VAL A 53 10.95 -8.07 -5.37
C VAL A 53 11.11 -6.77 -6.14
N GLN A 54 10.11 -6.44 -6.95
CA GLN A 54 9.93 -5.11 -7.53
C GLN A 54 8.82 -4.40 -6.75
N PHE A 55 9.02 -3.13 -6.35
CA PHE A 55 7.99 -2.38 -5.64
C PHE A 55 6.71 -2.24 -6.45
N ASP A 56 6.80 -2.20 -7.78
CA ASP A 56 5.64 -2.20 -8.68
C ASP A 56 4.69 -3.39 -8.43
N ALA A 57 5.26 -4.58 -8.30
CA ALA A 57 4.52 -5.81 -8.03
C ALA A 57 3.95 -5.80 -6.61
N ALA A 58 4.68 -5.28 -5.63
CA ALA A 58 4.20 -5.16 -4.26
C ALA A 58 3.04 -4.16 -4.14
N ILE A 59 3.12 -3.02 -4.85
CA ILE A 59 2.03 -2.03 -4.94
C ILE A 59 0.79 -2.67 -5.57
N ASN A 60 0.94 -3.40 -6.69
CA ASN A 60 -0.19 -4.08 -7.33
C ASN A 60 -0.84 -5.11 -6.39
N HIS A 61 -0.04 -5.92 -5.69
CA HIS A 61 -0.56 -6.87 -4.73
C HIS A 61 -1.32 -6.19 -3.58
N ALA A 62 -0.79 -5.09 -3.04
CA ALA A 62 -1.45 -4.33 -2.00
C ALA A 62 -2.77 -3.70 -2.49
N ILE A 63 -2.79 -3.19 -3.73
CA ILE A 63 -4.00 -2.70 -4.39
C ILE A 63 -5.04 -3.82 -4.53
N ASP A 64 -4.65 -5.00 -5.02
CA ASP A 64 -5.54 -6.16 -5.15
C ASP A 64 -6.15 -6.56 -3.80
N MET A 65 -5.35 -6.53 -2.72
CA MET A 65 -5.85 -6.78 -1.36
C MET A 65 -6.87 -5.72 -0.91
N LEU A 66 -6.61 -4.44 -1.19
CA LEU A 66 -7.53 -3.35 -0.86
C LEU A 66 -8.84 -3.44 -1.67
N ASP A 67 -8.76 -3.77 -2.97
CA ASP A 67 -9.93 -4.01 -3.82
C ASP A 67 -10.74 -5.21 -3.35
N SER A 68 -10.06 -6.30 -2.98
CA SER A 68 -10.68 -7.49 -2.42
C SER A 68 -11.44 -7.18 -1.12
N ALA A 69 -10.80 -6.48 -0.20
CA ALA A 69 -11.41 -6.09 1.07
C ALA A 69 -12.63 -5.18 0.88
N ARG A 70 -12.50 -4.17 0.01
CA ARG A 70 -13.56 -3.18 -0.25
C ARG A 70 -14.77 -3.80 -0.94
N ASN A 71 -14.53 -4.61 -1.98
CA ASN A 71 -15.58 -5.11 -2.85
C ASN A 71 -16.11 -6.49 -2.42
N GLY A 72 -15.50 -7.12 -1.40
CA GLY A 72 -15.80 -8.49 -1.00
C GLY A 72 -15.46 -9.52 -2.08
N THR A 73 -14.51 -9.20 -2.97
CA THR A 73 -14.12 -10.07 -4.09
C THR A 73 -12.96 -10.97 -3.70
N VAL A 74 -12.93 -12.18 -4.28
CA VAL A 74 -11.85 -13.14 -4.03
C VAL A 74 -10.59 -12.74 -4.78
N MET A 75 -9.44 -12.71 -4.09
CA MET A 75 -8.15 -12.54 -4.75
C MET A 75 -7.79 -13.78 -5.56
N LEU A 76 -7.36 -13.60 -6.81
CA LEU A 76 -6.96 -14.71 -7.69
C LEU A 76 -5.78 -15.50 -7.11
N GLN A 77 -4.88 -14.83 -6.40
CA GLN A 77 -3.64 -15.40 -5.89
C GLN A 77 -3.88 -16.31 -4.67
N THR A 78 -4.85 -15.97 -3.81
CA THR A 78 -5.08 -16.68 -2.53
C THR A 78 -6.36 -17.50 -2.51
N GLY A 79 -7.31 -17.23 -3.42
CA GLY A 79 -8.65 -17.83 -3.36
C GLY A 79 -9.48 -17.37 -2.16
N GLN A 80 -9.07 -16.30 -1.49
CA GLN A 80 -9.73 -15.74 -0.31
C GLN A 80 -10.07 -14.26 -0.50
N VAL A 81 -11.06 -13.78 0.25
CA VAL A 81 -11.35 -12.35 0.39
C VAL A 81 -10.42 -11.79 1.46
N ALA A 82 -9.65 -10.76 1.11
CA ALA A 82 -8.76 -10.08 2.05
C ALA A 82 -9.58 -9.37 3.15
N LYS A 83 -9.10 -9.42 4.38
CA LYS A 83 -9.67 -8.59 5.45
C LYS A 83 -9.18 -7.16 5.29
N SER A 84 -10.03 -6.18 5.59
CA SER A 84 -9.69 -4.75 5.57
C SER A 84 -8.42 -4.43 6.37
N THR A 85 -8.27 -4.99 7.57
CA THR A 85 -7.08 -4.83 8.42
C THR A 85 -5.83 -5.40 7.77
N ASP A 86 -5.96 -6.56 7.14
CA ASP A 86 -4.83 -7.29 6.55
C ASP A 86 -4.30 -6.55 5.32
N ALA A 87 -5.22 -6.06 4.48
CA ALA A 87 -4.92 -5.26 3.30
C ALA A 87 -4.22 -3.94 3.66
N THR A 88 -4.73 -3.24 4.67
CA THR A 88 -4.16 -1.95 5.12
C THR A 88 -2.82 -2.11 5.83
N LEU A 89 -2.62 -3.17 6.62
CA LEU A 89 -1.32 -3.51 7.20
C LEU A 89 -0.26 -3.77 6.13
N PHE A 90 -0.60 -4.55 5.10
CA PHE A 90 0.32 -4.84 4.01
C PHE A 90 0.59 -3.60 3.13
N ALA A 91 -0.43 -2.83 2.78
CA ALA A 91 -0.27 -1.57 2.05
C ALA A 91 0.66 -0.60 2.81
N GLY A 92 0.47 -0.44 4.12
CA GLY A 92 1.37 0.33 4.97
C GLY A 92 2.80 -0.20 4.98
N ALA A 93 2.98 -1.54 4.96
CA ALA A 93 4.30 -2.15 4.91
C ALA A 93 5.03 -1.86 3.59
N VAL A 94 4.30 -1.84 2.46
CA VAL A 94 4.85 -1.45 1.15
C VAL A 94 5.32 0.01 1.18
N LEU A 95 4.49 0.92 1.70
CA LEU A 95 4.82 2.34 1.82
C LEU A 95 6.05 2.55 2.71
N ASP A 96 6.11 1.89 3.87
CA ASP A 96 7.26 1.96 4.79
C ASP A 96 8.53 1.39 4.15
N ALA A 97 8.44 0.28 3.42
CA ALA A 97 9.58 -0.31 2.73
C ALA A 97 10.15 0.63 1.65
N MET A 98 9.27 1.31 0.90
CA MET A 98 9.69 2.33 -0.06
C MET A 98 10.36 3.51 0.65
N GLN A 99 9.83 3.95 1.80
CA GLN A 99 10.44 5.00 2.61
C GLN A 99 11.83 4.60 3.12
N MET A 100 12.03 3.34 3.54
CA MET A 100 13.35 2.81 3.94
C MET A 100 14.35 2.77 2.78
N CYS A 101 13.85 2.75 1.53
CA CYS A 101 14.65 2.68 0.31
C CYS A 101 14.72 4.01 -0.46
N ASP A 102 14.13 5.09 0.05
CA ASP A 102 13.96 6.36 -0.68
C ASP A 102 15.25 6.91 -1.31
N ALA A 103 16.37 6.82 -0.58
CA ALA A 103 17.67 7.28 -1.08
C ALA A 103 18.15 6.56 -2.35
N LYS A 104 17.60 5.39 -2.67
CA LYS A 104 17.97 4.56 -3.83
C LYS A 104 16.87 4.48 -4.89
N LEU A 105 15.67 5.02 -4.63
CA LEU A 105 14.59 5.03 -5.61
C LEU A 105 14.88 6.08 -6.69
N PRO A 106 14.49 5.83 -7.95
CA PRO A 106 14.66 6.80 -9.03
C PRO A 106 13.84 8.06 -8.74
N LYS A 107 14.44 9.22 -8.97
CA LYS A 107 13.84 10.56 -8.75
C LYS A 107 13.84 11.39 -10.03
N ASP A 108 14.07 10.74 -11.16
CA ASP A 108 14.04 11.35 -12.49
C ASP A 108 12.61 11.41 -13.05
N ASP A 109 12.42 12.22 -14.08
CA ASP A 109 11.10 12.46 -14.68
C ASP A 109 10.44 11.19 -15.26
N ASN A 110 11.20 10.13 -15.55
CA ASN A 110 10.62 8.88 -16.03
C ASN A 110 9.96 8.07 -14.90
N SER A 111 10.21 8.44 -13.64
CA SER A 111 9.67 7.77 -12.45
C SER A 111 8.36 8.38 -11.93
N VAL A 112 7.82 9.43 -12.58
CA VAL A 112 6.61 10.14 -12.14
C VAL A 112 5.42 9.18 -11.95
N LEU A 113 5.19 8.26 -12.89
CA LEU A 113 4.10 7.30 -12.79
C LEU A 113 4.23 6.36 -11.59
N MET A 114 5.46 5.96 -11.24
CA MET A 114 5.72 5.17 -10.03
C MET A 114 5.29 5.97 -8.80
N TRP A 115 5.69 7.25 -8.70
CA TRP A 115 5.34 8.11 -7.58
C TRP A 115 3.84 8.35 -7.45
N TYR A 116 3.13 8.51 -8.57
CA TYR A 116 1.66 8.61 -8.57
C TYR A 116 1.01 7.34 -8.00
N ARG A 117 1.56 6.17 -8.32
CA ARG A 117 1.08 4.89 -7.77
C ARG A 117 1.35 4.75 -6.27
N VAL A 118 2.46 5.30 -5.77
CA VAL A 118 2.72 5.38 -4.31
C VAL A 118 1.66 6.24 -3.63
N GLY A 119 1.40 7.44 -4.16
CA GLY A 119 0.36 8.32 -3.63
C GLY A 119 -1.03 7.68 -3.66
N ASN A 120 -1.39 7.00 -4.76
CA ASN A 120 -2.65 6.28 -4.87
C ASN A 120 -2.75 5.11 -3.87
N LEU A 121 -1.66 4.39 -3.61
CA LEU A 121 -1.64 3.35 -2.58
C LEU A 121 -1.89 3.95 -1.19
N ALA A 122 -1.23 5.06 -0.84
CA ALA A 122 -1.44 5.78 0.41
C ALA A 122 -2.90 6.24 0.56
N PHE A 123 -3.46 6.85 -0.49
CA PHE A 123 -4.87 7.27 -0.54
C PHE A 123 -5.82 6.12 -0.24
N ARG A 124 -5.71 5.04 -1.02
CA ARG A 124 -6.63 3.90 -0.95
C ARG A 124 -6.54 3.17 0.39
N ALA A 125 -5.34 3.01 0.93
CA ALA A 125 -5.13 2.40 2.23
C ALA A 125 -5.73 3.27 3.36
N ALA A 126 -5.52 4.59 3.31
CA ALA A 126 -6.09 5.51 4.27
C ALA A 126 -7.62 5.59 4.19
N GLU A 127 -8.18 5.59 2.98
CA GLU A 127 -9.62 5.57 2.73
C GLU A 127 -10.26 4.31 3.33
N GLU A 128 -9.69 3.13 3.04
CA GLU A 128 -10.14 1.86 3.61
C GLU A 128 -10.11 1.85 5.14
N ALA A 129 -9.03 2.35 5.75
CA ALA A 129 -8.93 2.47 7.20
C ALA A 129 -9.94 3.48 7.77
N HIS A 130 -10.14 4.61 7.10
CA HIS A 130 -11.07 5.66 7.53
C HIS A 130 -12.52 5.22 7.46
N THR A 131 -12.94 4.59 6.36
CA THR A 131 -14.28 4.00 6.20
C THR A 131 -14.58 2.95 7.28
N ALA A 132 -13.55 2.20 7.69
CA ALA A 132 -13.64 1.24 8.80
C ALA A 132 -13.56 1.87 10.21
N ASN A 133 -13.62 3.21 10.33
CA ASN A 133 -13.49 3.97 11.59
C ASN A 133 -12.15 3.75 12.34
N ARG A 134 -11.09 3.34 11.64
CA ARG A 134 -9.74 3.14 12.20
C ARG A 134 -8.90 4.42 12.04
N LEU A 135 -9.35 5.52 12.64
CA LEU A 135 -8.75 6.85 12.45
C LEU A 135 -7.23 6.92 12.71
N PRO A 136 -6.68 6.35 13.81
CA PRO A 136 -5.23 6.38 14.04
C PRO A 136 -4.43 5.70 12.92
N GLU A 137 -4.97 4.64 12.35
CA GLU A 137 -4.34 3.92 11.26
C GLU A 137 -4.44 4.69 9.94
N ALA A 138 -5.62 5.26 9.64
CA ALA A 138 -5.80 6.12 8.47
C ALA A 138 -4.81 7.30 8.48
N MET A 139 -4.60 7.91 9.65
CA MET A 139 -3.59 8.96 9.86
C MET A 139 -2.17 8.46 9.55
N SER A 140 -1.84 7.22 9.93
CA SER A 140 -0.53 6.62 9.67
C SER A 140 -0.30 6.19 8.22
N LEU A 141 -1.33 6.27 7.36
CA LEU A 141 -1.30 5.80 5.98
C LEU A 141 -1.40 6.94 4.97
N VAL A 142 -2.21 7.97 5.26
CA VAL A 142 -2.59 8.98 4.26
C VAL A 142 -1.43 9.79 3.69
N LEU A 143 -0.34 9.96 4.45
CA LEU A 143 0.89 10.60 3.98
C LEU A 143 2.10 9.68 4.08
N ALA A 144 1.89 8.36 4.13
CA ALA A 144 2.96 7.39 4.27
C ALA A 144 3.77 7.20 2.98
N GLY A 145 4.96 6.62 3.14
CA GLY A 145 5.91 6.43 2.06
C GLY A 145 6.80 7.66 1.80
N PRO A 146 7.71 7.58 0.80
CA PRO A 146 8.61 8.67 0.46
C PRO A 146 7.86 9.97 0.13
N THR A 147 8.40 11.12 0.53
CA THR A 147 7.74 12.42 0.31
C THR A 147 7.74 12.88 -1.15
N HIS A 148 8.45 12.21 -2.05
CA HIS A 148 8.60 12.65 -3.44
C HIS A 148 7.28 12.70 -4.22
N TRP A 149 6.31 11.82 -3.92
CA TRP A 149 4.98 11.87 -4.51
C TRP A 149 4.12 13.03 -3.98
N GLN A 150 4.49 13.63 -2.84
CA GLN A 150 3.72 14.67 -2.15
C GLN A 150 4.05 16.07 -2.69
N ASN A 151 3.96 16.26 -4.00
CA ASN A 151 4.24 17.52 -4.68
C ASN A 151 2.96 18.15 -5.25
N GLU A 152 3.04 19.42 -5.66
CA GLU A 152 1.88 20.16 -6.16
C GLU A 152 1.25 19.53 -7.41
N GLY A 153 2.05 18.93 -8.30
CA GLY A 153 1.53 18.24 -9.49
C GLY A 153 0.62 17.07 -9.11
N TYR A 154 1.05 16.25 -8.15
CA TYR A 154 0.23 15.15 -7.64
C TYR A 154 -1.06 15.66 -6.99
N TRP A 155 -0.98 16.65 -6.09
CA TRP A 155 -2.15 17.15 -5.36
C TRP A 155 -3.17 17.82 -6.27
N SER A 156 -2.70 18.57 -7.27
CA SER A 156 -3.55 19.17 -8.31
C SER A 156 -4.33 18.12 -9.11
N GLU A 157 -3.79 16.91 -9.29
CA GLU A 157 -4.49 15.84 -10.03
C GLU A 157 -5.32 14.93 -9.12
N HIS A 158 -5.08 14.95 -7.81
CA HIS A 158 -5.72 14.06 -6.82
C HIS A 158 -6.37 14.83 -5.67
N PRO A 159 -7.32 15.76 -5.95
CA PRO A 159 -7.98 16.57 -4.91
C PRO A 159 -8.73 15.71 -3.88
N ASN A 160 -9.18 14.51 -4.25
CA ASN A 160 -9.84 13.59 -3.32
C ASN A 160 -8.89 13.07 -2.23
N HIS A 161 -7.62 12.85 -2.59
CA HIS A 161 -6.62 12.44 -1.62
C HIS A 161 -6.31 13.59 -0.65
N ASP A 162 -6.17 14.81 -1.17
CA ASP A 162 -5.89 15.98 -0.35
C ASP A 162 -7.04 16.33 0.61
N GLY A 163 -8.28 16.24 0.11
CA GLY A 163 -9.49 16.36 0.92
C GLY A 163 -9.57 15.30 2.01
N LEU A 164 -9.31 14.03 1.69
CA LEU A 164 -9.29 12.95 2.68
C LEU A 164 -8.21 13.15 3.74
N ALA A 165 -6.99 13.54 3.34
CA ALA A 165 -5.89 13.85 4.26
C ALA A 165 -6.30 14.95 5.26
N SER A 166 -6.95 15.99 4.76
CA SER A 166 -7.44 17.10 5.57
C SER A 166 -8.57 16.71 6.51
N ILE A 167 -9.51 15.87 6.07
CA ILE A 167 -10.55 15.28 6.94
C ILE A 167 -9.91 14.46 8.06
N ILE A 168 -8.93 13.61 7.75
CA ILE A 168 -8.25 12.76 8.73
C ILE A 168 -7.51 13.63 9.77
N LEU A 169 -6.80 14.67 9.33
CA LEU A 169 -6.17 15.67 10.21
C LEU A 169 -7.18 16.34 11.13
N ALA A 170 -8.27 16.85 10.58
CA ALA A 170 -9.30 17.53 11.37
C ALA A 170 -9.94 16.59 12.41
N LYS A 171 -10.31 15.36 12.01
CA LYS A 171 -10.87 14.35 12.92
C LYS A 171 -9.91 13.93 14.03
N SER A 172 -8.60 14.03 13.81
CA SER A 172 -7.58 13.78 14.83
C SER A 172 -7.25 15.01 15.69
N GLY A 173 -8.08 16.06 15.65
CA GLY A 173 -7.88 17.28 16.44
C GLY A 173 -6.87 18.26 15.86
N ARG A 174 -6.33 18.01 14.66
CA ARG A 174 -5.33 18.84 13.96
C ARG A 174 -5.99 19.74 12.91
N ARG A 175 -7.12 20.36 13.26
CA ARG A 175 -7.92 21.17 12.32
C ARG A 175 -7.16 22.36 11.72
N ALA A 176 -6.38 23.08 12.53
CA ALA A 176 -5.58 24.20 12.03
C ALA A 176 -4.59 23.77 10.94
N GLU A 177 -4.01 22.58 11.10
CA GLU A 177 -3.09 22.00 10.12
C GLU A 177 -3.81 21.53 8.86
N ALA A 178 -5.00 20.95 8.99
CA ALA A 178 -5.85 20.61 7.84
C ALA A 178 -6.20 21.84 7.00
N ILE A 179 -6.55 22.95 7.65
CA ILE A 179 -6.82 24.23 6.98
C ILE A 179 -5.56 24.77 6.30
N ALA A 180 -4.44 24.83 7.03
CA ALA A 180 -3.18 25.35 6.50
C ALA A 180 -2.70 24.55 5.28
N ARG A 181 -2.89 23.23 5.29
CA ARG A 181 -2.59 22.36 4.15
C ARG A 181 -3.38 22.78 2.90
N LEU A 182 -4.70 22.86 3.01
CA LEU A 182 -5.57 23.25 1.89
C LEU A 182 -5.29 24.66 1.39
N GLN A 183 -4.96 25.60 2.28
CA GLN A 183 -4.64 26.98 1.94
C GLN A 183 -3.36 27.15 1.12
N ASN A 184 -2.44 26.19 1.20
CA ASN A 184 -1.17 26.29 0.49
C ASN A 184 -1.28 25.95 -1.00
N HIS A 185 -2.44 25.46 -1.46
CA HIS A 185 -2.67 25.18 -2.87
C HIS A 185 -3.09 26.44 -3.62
N ALA A 186 -2.55 26.62 -4.83
CA ALA A 186 -2.90 27.77 -5.67
C ALA A 186 -4.36 27.71 -6.13
N ILE A 187 -4.87 26.49 -6.36
CA ILE A 187 -6.24 26.23 -6.80
C ILE A 187 -6.77 25.00 -6.06
N LEU A 188 -7.83 25.20 -5.28
CA LEU A 188 -8.62 24.11 -4.71
C LEU A 188 -9.77 23.77 -5.65
N HIS A 189 -10.10 22.49 -5.76
CA HIS A 189 -11.24 22.01 -6.51
C HIS A 189 -11.68 20.63 -5.98
N GLY A 190 -12.89 20.21 -6.35
CA GLY A 190 -13.44 18.90 -5.95
C GLY A 190 -13.54 18.76 -4.43
N LEU A 191 -13.28 17.56 -3.91
CA LEU A 191 -13.41 17.29 -2.48
C LEU A 191 -12.50 18.17 -1.61
N ALA A 192 -11.32 18.57 -2.08
CA ALA A 192 -10.42 19.43 -1.32
C ALA A 192 -11.05 20.81 -1.03
N GLU A 193 -11.73 21.40 -2.01
CA GLU A 193 -12.47 22.66 -1.85
C GLU A 193 -13.65 22.51 -0.88
N GLU A 194 -14.46 21.46 -1.06
CA GLU A 194 -15.59 21.17 -0.17
C GLU A 194 -15.16 21.01 1.30
N VAL A 195 -14.06 20.28 1.52
CA VAL A 195 -13.48 20.09 2.86
C VAL A 195 -12.94 21.40 3.40
N TYR A 196 -12.29 22.22 2.57
CA TYR A 196 -11.80 23.53 3.00
C TYR A 196 -12.93 24.40 3.53
N GLU A 197 -14.03 24.53 2.78
CA GLU A 197 -15.19 25.30 3.21
C GLU A 197 -15.83 24.75 4.49
N MET A 198 -15.98 23.43 4.59
CA MET A 198 -16.50 22.76 5.78
C MET A 198 -15.64 23.11 7.01
N LEU A 199 -14.31 23.01 6.87
CA LEU A 199 -13.36 23.33 7.94
C LEU A 199 -13.31 24.81 8.28
N GLN A 200 -13.62 25.72 7.36
CA GLN A 200 -13.76 27.14 7.69
C GLN A 200 -15.03 27.40 8.53
N ARG A 201 -16.13 26.67 8.27
CA ARG A 201 -17.42 26.88 8.92
C ARG A 201 -17.55 26.38 10.36
N GLY A 202 -16.62 25.58 10.87
CA GLY A 202 -16.81 24.97 12.19
C GLY A 202 -17.08 23.47 12.17
N GLN A 203 -17.32 22.89 10.99
CA GLN A 203 -17.92 21.57 10.81
C GLN A 203 -16.89 20.43 10.82
#